data_AF-X0QMZ6-F1
#
_entry.id   AF-X0QMZ6-F1
#
_cell.length_a   1.000
_cell.length_b   1.000
_cell.length_c   1.000
_cell.angle_alpha   90.00
_cell.angle_beta   90.00
_cell.angle_gamma   90.00
#
_symmetry.space_group_name_H-M   'P 1'
#
loop_
_entity.id
_entity.type
_entity.pdbx_description
1 polymer ?
#
loop_
_entity_poly.entity_id
_entity_poly.type
_entity_poly.pdbx_seq_one_letter_code
_entity_poly.pdbx_strand_id
1 'polypeptide(L)'
;MQSLWSYVYEVTLNQKQYIRLSIVLAVPTLAFSLYLGQQDVIHERGQFVQCSVSEANCSAMINTSTQVLHKQLRYFVYPTDRLLGLYNIDIPMKISFETIDGEMLDVSSLVDSKMLETNSCYIWSNKDVYCEYEDMRRILPYLLTRGRIEFINPEDEIAFNNIVEEGESYFEDYTLHRIFEGFGLFFIFATPYLIFSWLVHFVIYGARISSEKKRPYQ
;
A
#
# COMPACT_ATOMS: atom_id res chain seq x y z
N MET A 1 13.49 -50.80 -40.25
CA MET A 1 13.80 -50.59 -38.82
C MET A 1 14.16 -49.11 -38.66
N GLN A 2 13.14 -48.28 -38.47
CA GLN A 2 13.26 -46.82 -38.37
C GLN A 2 14.01 -46.48 -37.08
N SER A 3 15.15 -45.82 -37.20
CA SER A 3 15.96 -45.44 -36.05
C SER A 3 15.21 -44.42 -35.20
N LEU A 4 14.92 -44.79 -33.96
CA LEU A 4 14.45 -43.95 -32.87
C LEU A 4 15.29 -42.66 -32.65
N TRP A 5 16.44 -42.54 -33.32
CA TRP A 5 17.30 -41.37 -33.33
C TRP A 5 16.84 -40.26 -34.28
N SER A 6 15.99 -40.56 -35.27
CA SER A 6 15.46 -39.56 -36.21
C SER A 6 14.38 -38.67 -35.56
N TYR A 7 13.72 -39.14 -34.50
CA TYR A 7 12.71 -38.38 -33.76
C TYR A 7 13.30 -37.42 -32.71
N VAL A 8 14.59 -37.54 -32.39
CA VAL A 8 15.29 -36.60 -31.51
C VAL A 8 15.85 -35.42 -32.32
N TYR A 9 15.83 -35.50 -33.66
CA TYR A 9 16.68 -34.69 -34.55
C TYR A 9 16.01 -33.46 -35.18
N GLU A 10 14.73 -33.21 -34.92
CA GLU A 10 14.00 -32.07 -35.49
C GLU A 10 13.54 -31.04 -34.44
N VAL A 11 14.25 -30.99 -33.30
CA VAL A 11 14.21 -29.83 -32.41
C VAL A 11 15.38 -28.91 -32.75
N THR A 12 15.50 -28.53 -34.03
CA THR A 12 15.98 -27.18 -34.34
C THR A 12 14.89 -26.26 -33.87
N LEU A 13 14.89 -25.94 -32.57
CA LEU A 13 14.07 -24.88 -32.01
C LEU A 13 14.50 -23.61 -32.74
N ASN A 14 13.81 -23.31 -33.85
CA ASN A 14 14.12 -22.19 -34.72
C ASN A 14 14.15 -20.96 -33.81
N GLN A 15 15.05 -20.00 -34.03
CA GLN A 15 15.16 -18.82 -33.15
C GLN A 15 13.78 -18.17 -32.89
N LYS A 16 12.88 -18.26 -33.87
CA LYS A 16 11.45 -17.91 -33.78
C LYS A 16 10.64 -18.73 -32.75
N GLN A 17 10.84 -20.04 -32.67
CA GLN A 17 10.20 -20.91 -31.67
C GLN A 17 10.73 -20.62 -30.25
N TYR A 18 12.02 -20.30 -30.11
CA TYR A 18 12.60 -19.94 -28.80
C TYR A 18 12.01 -18.62 -28.28
N ILE A 19 11.91 -17.61 -29.16
CA ILE A 19 11.28 -16.32 -28.86
C ILE A 19 9.80 -16.53 -28.51
N ARG A 20 9.06 -17.34 -29.27
CA ARG A 20 7.65 -17.66 -28.98
C ARG A 20 7.49 -18.31 -27.61
N LEU A 21 8.30 -19.31 -27.28
CA LEU A 21 8.23 -19.98 -25.99
C LEU A 21 8.56 -19.03 -24.82
N SER A 22 9.56 -18.16 -25.03
CA SER A 22 9.95 -17.15 -24.04
C SER A 22 8.82 -16.14 -23.78
N ILE A 23 8.12 -15.69 -24.82
CA ILE A 23 6.97 -14.78 -24.68
C ILE A 23 5.80 -15.49 -23.97
N VAL A 24 5.50 -16.73 -24.36
CA VAL A 24 4.41 -17.53 -23.79
C VAL A 24 4.62 -17.79 -22.29
N LEU A 25 5.86 -17.83 -21.81
CA LEU A 25 6.17 -17.96 -20.39
C LEU A 25 6.28 -16.61 -19.69
N ALA A 26 6.93 -15.62 -20.31
CA ALA A 26 7.14 -14.31 -19.69
C ALA A 26 5.83 -13.57 -19.40
N VAL A 27 4.83 -13.64 -20.29
CA VAL A 27 3.57 -12.90 -20.11
C VAL A 27 2.75 -13.44 -18.92
N PRO A 28 2.48 -14.74 -18.79
CA PRO A 28 1.82 -15.29 -17.60
C PRO A 28 2.62 -15.07 -16.31
N THR A 29 3.96 -15.20 -16.34
CA THR A 29 4.79 -14.94 -15.17
C THR A 29 4.73 -13.48 -14.74
N LEU A 30 4.72 -12.53 -15.68
CA LEU A 30 4.56 -11.11 -15.38
C LEU A 30 3.18 -10.84 -14.76
N ALA A 31 2.11 -11.36 -15.35
CA ALA A 31 0.75 -11.21 -14.83
C ALA A 31 0.61 -11.79 -13.42
N PHE A 32 1.16 -12.98 -13.18
CA PHE A 32 1.17 -13.61 -11.86
C PHE A 32 2.02 -12.84 -10.85
N SER A 33 3.16 -12.30 -11.25
CA SER A 33 4.04 -11.52 -10.37
C SER A 33 3.40 -10.19 -9.97
N LEU A 34 2.73 -9.52 -10.90
CA LEU A 34 1.93 -8.32 -10.61
C LEU A 34 0.74 -8.66 -9.70
N TYR A 35 0.06 -9.78 -9.92
CA TYR A 35 -1.01 -10.25 -9.04
C TYR A 35 -0.51 -10.53 -7.62
N LEU A 36 0.67 -11.15 -7.47
CA LEU A 36 1.28 -11.40 -6.18
C LEU A 36 1.74 -10.12 -5.47
N GLY A 37 2.36 -9.17 -6.20
CA GLY A 37 2.69 -7.84 -5.68
C GLY A 37 1.46 -7.03 -5.27
N GLN A 38 0.27 -7.46 -5.69
CA GLN A 38 -0.99 -6.90 -5.25
C GLN A 38 -1.59 -7.58 -4.01
N GLN A 39 -1.05 -8.70 -3.52
CA GLN A 39 -1.60 -9.35 -2.33
C GLN A 39 -1.14 -8.64 -1.06
N ASP A 40 -2.08 -8.48 -0.12
CA ASP A 40 -1.85 -7.86 1.20
C ASP A 40 -0.91 -8.68 2.11
N VAL A 41 -0.47 -9.84 1.63
CA VAL A 41 0.49 -10.71 2.30
C VAL A 41 1.92 -10.15 2.20
N ILE A 42 2.22 -9.36 1.16
CA ILE A 42 3.55 -8.78 0.93
C ILE A 42 3.65 -7.39 1.58
N HIS A 43 2.56 -6.63 1.59
CA HIS A 43 2.45 -5.33 2.27
C HIS A 43 1.10 -5.23 2.98
N GLU A 44 1.12 -4.92 4.27
CA GLU A 44 -0.11 -4.64 5.02
C GLU A 44 -0.82 -3.42 4.41
N ARG A 45 -2.14 -3.50 4.25
CA ARG A 45 -2.94 -2.37 3.75
C ARG A 45 -2.97 -1.25 4.79
N GLY A 46 -2.62 -0.06 4.34
CA GLY A 46 -2.72 1.17 5.12
C GLY A 46 -1.36 1.79 5.36
N GLN A 47 -1.14 2.97 4.77
CA GLN A 47 -0.02 3.81 5.17
C GLN A 47 -0.47 4.68 6.33
N PHE A 48 0.42 4.85 7.30
CA PHE A 48 0.19 5.66 8.48
C PHE A 48 1.26 6.73 8.62
N VAL A 49 0.84 7.99 8.71
CA VAL A 49 1.71 9.15 8.91
C VAL A 49 1.28 9.85 10.19
N GLN A 50 2.25 10.21 11.03
CA GLN A 50 1.96 10.91 12.28
C GLN A 50 2.23 12.40 12.12
N CYS A 51 1.26 13.23 12.51
CA CYS A 51 1.35 14.68 12.47
C CYS A 51 1.13 15.28 13.85
N SER A 52 2.09 16.09 14.28
CA SER A 52 1.93 16.95 15.45
C SER A 52 1.22 18.22 15.04
N VAL A 53 0.05 18.47 15.61
CA VAL A 53 -0.66 19.71 15.34
C VAL A 53 0.00 20.90 16.05
N SER A 54 0.45 20.71 17.29
CA SER A 54 1.14 21.76 18.05
C SER A 54 2.50 22.16 17.46
N GLU A 55 3.23 21.19 16.90
CA GLU A 55 4.55 21.45 16.30
C GLU A 55 4.49 21.73 14.80
N ALA A 56 3.29 21.67 14.21
CA ALA A 56 3.04 21.85 12.78
C ALA A 56 4.02 21.05 11.91
N ASN A 57 4.14 19.76 12.20
CA ASN A 57 5.05 18.86 11.49
C ASN A 57 4.41 17.49 11.27
N CYS A 58 4.82 16.81 10.20
CA CYS A 58 4.46 15.41 9.96
C CYS A 58 5.71 14.55 9.77
N SER A 59 5.58 13.28 10.13
CA SER A 59 6.64 12.28 9.94
C SER A 59 6.08 10.95 9.46
N ALA A 60 6.75 10.35 8.49
CA ALA A 60 6.43 9.01 8.03
C ALA A 60 6.74 8.00 9.15
N MET A 61 5.76 7.18 9.51
CA MET A 61 5.99 6.05 10.42
C MET A 61 6.25 4.78 9.61
N ILE A 62 7.38 4.15 9.87
CA ILE A 62 7.70 2.83 9.31
C ILE A 62 6.98 1.79 10.17
N ASN A 63 5.85 1.33 9.63
CA ASN A 63 5.06 0.18 10.02
C ASN A 63 5.18 -0.25 11.50
N THR A 64 4.40 0.38 12.36
CA THR A 64 4.21 -0.06 13.75
C THR A 64 2.82 -0.61 13.92
N SER A 65 2.77 -1.87 14.35
CA SER A 65 1.60 -2.62 14.81
C SER A 65 0.45 -1.75 15.34
N THR A 66 -0.77 -2.21 15.11
CA THR A 66 -2.05 -1.63 15.55
C THR A 66 -2.10 -1.08 16.99
N GLN A 67 -1.21 -1.54 17.87
CA GLN A 67 -1.09 -1.08 19.26
C GLN A 67 -0.59 0.36 19.45
N VAL A 68 0.15 0.95 18.50
CA VAL A 68 0.61 2.37 18.61
C VAL A 68 -0.51 3.35 18.25
N LEU A 69 -1.55 2.89 17.53
CA LEU A 69 -2.66 3.71 17.05
C LEU A 69 -3.69 4.12 18.13
N HIS A 70 -3.57 3.64 19.36
CA HIS A 70 -4.63 3.80 20.38
C HIS A 70 -4.64 5.16 21.11
N LYS A 71 -3.74 6.10 20.80
CA LYS A 71 -3.68 7.41 21.46
C LYS A 71 -3.49 8.56 20.47
N GLN A 72 -4.15 8.49 19.32
CA GLN A 72 -4.07 9.50 18.28
C GLN A 72 -5.45 9.68 17.64
N LEU A 73 -5.78 10.91 17.30
CA LEU A 73 -6.98 11.21 16.51
C LEU A 73 -6.70 10.82 15.06
N ARG A 74 -7.52 9.93 14.50
CA ARG A 74 -7.27 9.35 13.18
C ARG A 74 -7.98 10.16 12.12
N TYR A 75 -7.26 10.80 11.23
CA TYR A 75 -7.83 11.49 10.09
C TYR A 75 -7.80 10.58 8.84
N PHE A 76 -8.97 10.31 8.28
CA PHE A 76 -9.12 9.54 7.04
C PHE A 76 -8.93 10.43 5.82
N VAL A 77 -7.93 10.09 5.00
CA VAL A 77 -7.66 10.78 3.75
C VAL A 77 -8.47 10.14 2.62
N TYR A 78 -9.60 10.74 2.27
CA TYR A 78 -10.38 10.31 1.10
C TYR A 78 -9.68 10.75 -0.20
N PRO A 79 -9.63 9.91 -1.26
CA PRO A 79 -10.30 8.61 -1.47
C PRO A 79 -9.44 7.38 -1.13
N THR A 80 -8.42 7.51 -0.30
CA THR A 80 -7.41 6.47 -0.07
C THR A 80 -7.64 5.71 1.24
N ASP A 81 -7.21 4.45 1.31
CA ASP A 81 -7.14 3.67 2.57
C ASP A 81 -5.97 4.15 3.47
N ARG A 82 -5.68 5.46 3.47
CA ARG A 82 -4.56 6.08 4.21
C ARG A 82 -5.09 6.77 5.45
N LEU A 83 -4.32 6.65 6.53
CA LEU A 83 -4.67 7.18 7.84
C LEU A 83 -3.59 8.14 8.31
N LEU A 84 -4.00 9.35 8.69
CA LEU A 84 -3.16 10.31 9.38
C LEU A 84 -3.42 10.22 10.89
N GLY A 85 -2.37 9.99 11.68
CA GLY A 85 -2.41 10.07 13.13
C GLY A 85 -2.13 11.48 13.58
N LEU A 86 -3.16 12.21 13.99
CA LEU A 86 -3.04 13.53 14.55
C LEU A 86 -2.85 13.41 16.07
N TYR A 87 -1.80 14.05 16.60
CA TYR A 87 -1.52 14.08 18.03
C TYR A 87 -1.14 15.49 18.49
N ASN A 88 -1.20 15.71 19.81
CA ASN A 88 -1.05 17.02 20.44
C ASN A 88 -1.97 18.07 19.82
N ILE A 89 -3.27 17.75 19.74
CA ILE A 89 -4.25 18.67 19.14
C ILE A 89 -4.72 19.68 20.17
N ASP A 90 -4.25 20.91 20.02
CA ASP A 90 -4.65 22.06 20.84
C ASP A 90 -5.25 23.18 19.95
N ILE A 91 -6.25 22.81 19.14
CA ILE A 91 -6.95 23.75 18.26
C ILE A 91 -8.34 24.04 18.82
N PRO A 92 -8.73 25.32 18.97
CA PRO A 92 -10.09 25.70 19.35
C PRO A 92 -11.13 25.22 18.33
N MET A 93 -11.97 24.28 18.76
CA MET A 93 -13.01 23.69 17.91
C MET A 93 -14.32 23.51 18.68
N LYS A 94 -15.42 23.62 17.94
CA LYS A 94 -16.74 23.20 18.38
C LYS A 94 -16.98 21.76 17.94
N ILE A 95 -17.54 20.98 18.85
CA ILE A 95 -17.81 19.56 18.65
C ILE A 95 -19.29 19.33 18.89
N SER A 96 -19.97 18.78 17.90
CA SER A 96 -21.39 18.46 17.97
C SER A 96 -21.60 16.98 17.66
N PHE A 97 -22.41 16.28 18.46
CA PHE A 97 -22.78 14.87 18.20
C PHE A 97 -24.26 14.74 17.89
N GLU A 98 -24.58 13.76 17.05
CA GLU A 98 -25.95 13.42 16.69
C GLU A 98 -26.64 12.74 17.88
N THR A 99 -27.83 13.21 18.23
CA THR A 99 -28.69 12.59 19.23
C THR A 99 -29.45 11.41 18.63
N ILE A 100 -30.11 10.61 19.47
CA ILE A 100 -30.99 9.51 19.02
C ILE A 100 -32.12 10.04 18.10
N ASP A 101 -32.54 11.29 18.31
CA ASP A 101 -33.59 11.95 17.54
C ASP A 101 -33.08 12.59 16.23
N GLY A 102 -31.78 12.46 15.93
CA GLY A 102 -31.14 12.99 14.72
C GLY A 102 -30.77 14.47 14.78
N GLU A 103 -30.93 15.12 15.93
CA GLU A 103 -30.50 16.51 16.14
C GLU A 103 -29.02 16.58 16.52
N MET A 104 -28.30 17.58 16.02
CA MET A 104 -26.90 17.85 16.39
C MET A 104 -26.84 18.67 17.68
N LEU A 105 -26.29 18.09 18.74
CA LEU A 105 -26.10 18.76 20.03
C LEU A 105 -24.66 19.21 20.20
N ASP A 106 -24.47 20.50 20.47
CA ASP A 106 -23.16 21.06 20.84
C ASP A 106 -22.71 20.53 22.21
N VAL A 107 -21.58 19.83 22.23
CA VAL A 107 -20.95 19.26 23.43
C VAL A 107 -19.56 19.84 23.68
N SER A 108 -19.24 20.99 23.09
CA SER A 108 -17.91 21.62 23.19
C SER A 108 -17.50 21.97 24.62
N SER A 109 -18.44 22.00 25.56
CA SER A 109 -18.17 22.18 27.00
C SER A 109 -17.76 20.91 27.73
N LEU A 110 -18.01 19.74 27.12
CA LEU A 110 -17.79 18.41 27.70
C LEU A 110 -16.68 17.65 26.97
N VAL A 111 -16.50 17.90 25.68
CA VAL A 111 -15.54 17.23 24.81
C VAL A 111 -14.66 18.30 24.18
N ASP A 112 -13.36 18.14 24.33
CA ASP A 112 -12.34 18.96 23.66
C ASP A 112 -11.54 18.12 22.65
N SER A 113 -10.66 18.78 21.90
CA SER A 113 -9.78 18.13 20.92
C SER A 113 -8.90 17.04 21.53
N LYS A 114 -8.46 17.24 22.77
CA LYS A 114 -7.62 16.30 23.51
C LYS A 114 -8.38 15.04 23.90
N MET A 115 -9.65 15.16 24.28
CA MET A 115 -10.54 14.02 24.48
C MET A 115 -10.70 13.20 23.21
N LEU A 116 -10.86 13.84 22.05
CA LEU A 116 -10.95 13.13 20.77
C LEU A 116 -9.67 12.33 20.46
N GLU A 117 -8.50 12.91 20.74
CA GLU A 117 -7.19 12.25 20.61
C GLU A 117 -7.06 11.03 21.54
N THR A 118 -7.49 11.15 22.80
CA THR A 118 -7.36 10.06 23.79
C THR A 118 -8.35 8.92 23.59
N ASN A 119 -9.51 9.18 22.99
CA ASN A 119 -10.58 8.18 22.80
C ASN A 119 -10.55 7.55 21.39
N SER A 120 -9.40 7.61 20.70
CA SER A 120 -9.19 7.00 19.38
C SER A 120 -10.30 7.34 18.37
N CYS A 121 -10.79 8.58 18.38
CA CYS A 121 -11.79 9.02 17.42
C CYS A 121 -11.20 9.09 16.00
N TYR A 122 -12.09 9.19 15.03
CA TYR A 122 -11.80 9.32 13.62
C TYR A 122 -12.44 10.59 13.07
N ILE A 123 -11.70 11.33 12.25
CA ILE A 123 -12.19 12.47 11.49
C ILE A 123 -12.18 12.10 10.01
N TRP A 124 -13.27 12.32 9.31
CA TRP A 124 -13.32 12.23 7.84
C TRP A 124 -13.00 13.59 7.20
N SER A 125 -12.66 13.56 5.92
CA SER A 125 -12.33 14.77 5.15
C SER A 125 -13.41 15.86 5.16
N ASN A 126 -14.67 15.48 5.37
CA ASN A 126 -15.80 16.41 5.53
C ASN A 126 -16.00 16.91 6.97
N LYS A 127 -15.02 16.69 7.86
CA LYS A 127 -15.04 17.03 9.29
C LYS A 127 -16.11 16.29 10.11
N ASP A 128 -16.71 15.24 9.54
CA ASP A 128 -17.51 14.33 10.34
C ASP A 128 -16.57 13.58 11.30
N VAL A 129 -17.04 13.37 12.53
CA VAL A 129 -16.32 12.66 13.58
C VAL A 129 -17.03 11.37 13.91
N TYR A 130 -16.26 10.32 14.19
CA TYR A 130 -16.76 9.09 14.77
C TYR A 130 -15.86 8.67 15.90
N CYS A 131 -16.41 8.33 17.05
CA CYS A 131 -15.64 7.76 18.15
C CYS A 131 -16.09 6.32 18.41
N GLU A 132 -15.18 5.43 18.80
CA GLU A 132 -15.58 4.07 19.16
C GLU A 132 -16.50 4.07 20.39
N TYR A 133 -17.53 3.22 20.34
CA TYR A 133 -18.73 3.28 21.18
C TYR A 133 -18.46 3.13 22.70
N GLU A 134 -17.39 2.44 23.10
CA GLU A 134 -17.12 2.17 24.52
C GLU A 134 -16.52 3.38 25.27
N ASP A 135 -15.71 4.20 24.60
CA ASP A 135 -14.96 5.28 25.23
C ASP A 135 -15.84 6.53 25.47
N MET A 136 -16.65 6.90 24.48
CA MET A 136 -17.52 8.09 24.59
C MET A 136 -18.78 7.87 25.41
N ARG A 137 -19.30 6.63 25.53
CA ARG A 137 -20.53 6.34 26.29
C ARG A 137 -20.41 6.64 27.78
N ARG A 138 -19.19 6.62 28.33
CA ARG A 138 -18.94 7.02 29.72
C ARG A 138 -19.18 8.50 29.96
N ILE A 139 -18.97 9.32 28.93
CA ILE A 139 -19.02 10.78 29.00
C ILE A 139 -20.38 11.27 28.48
N LEU A 140 -20.90 10.65 27.41
CA LEU A 140 -22.12 11.04 26.69
C LEU A 140 -23.03 9.83 26.42
N PRO A 141 -23.75 9.30 27.43
CA PRO A 141 -24.49 8.04 27.32
C PRO A 141 -25.71 8.08 26.39
N TYR A 142 -26.16 9.27 25.98
CA TYR A 142 -27.38 9.48 25.18
C TYR A 142 -27.12 9.95 23.74
N LEU A 143 -25.85 10.09 23.34
CA LEU A 143 -25.48 10.58 22.01
C LEU A 143 -24.96 9.44 21.14
N LEU A 144 -25.24 9.52 19.84
CA LEU A 144 -24.67 8.63 18.84
C LEU A 144 -23.17 8.92 18.71
N THR A 145 -22.42 7.92 18.26
CA THR A 145 -20.97 8.05 18.08
C THR A 145 -20.56 8.90 16.89
N ARG A 146 -21.51 9.44 16.13
CA ARG A 146 -21.28 10.29 14.97
C ARG A 146 -21.49 11.76 15.31
N GLY A 147 -20.59 12.61 14.87
CA GLY A 147 -20.63 14.04 15.10
C GLY A 147 -19.95 14.83 13.98
N ARG A 148 -19.70 16.11 14.26
CA ARG A 148 -19.00 17.05 13.38
C ARG A 148 -18.14 18.00 14.19
N ILE A 149 -16.99 18.34 13.61
CA ILE A 149 -16.11 19.41 14.09
C ILE A 149 -16.32 20.68 13.26
N GLU A 150 -16.38 21.81 13.94
CA GLU A 150 -16.33 23.14 13.35
C GLU A 150 -15.24 23.97 14.03
N PHE A 151 -14.33 24.57 13.27
CA PHE A 151 -13.30 25.44 13.84
C PHE A 151 -13.91 26.77 14.27
N ILE A 152 -13.47 27.29 15.42
CA ILE A 152 -14.00 28.56 15.94
C ILE A 152 -13.51 29.73 15.08
N ASN A 153 -12.23 29.70 14.68
CA ASN A 153 -11.65 30.70 13.80
C ASN A 153 -11.26 30.11 12.43
N PRO A 154 -11.32 30.89 11.34
CA PRO A 154 -10.86 30.45 10.02
C PRO A 154 -9.36 30.15 9.96
N GLU A 155 -8.55 30.86 10.76
CA GLU A 155 -7.09 30.67 10.80
C GLU A 155 -6.71 29.28 11.35
N ASP A 156 -7.46 28.81 12.33
CA ASP A 156 -7.31 27.48 12.93
C ASP A 156 -7.60 26.37 11.91
N GLU A 157 -8.62 26.57 11.07
CA GLU A 157 -8.96 25.67 9.98
C GLU A 157 -7.86 25.62 8.91
N ILE A 158 -7.29 26.78 8.55
CA ILE A 158 -6.19 26.85 7.59
C ILE A 158 -4.97 26.11 8.14
N ALA A 159 -4.61 26.33 9.40
CA ALA A 159 -3.50 25.64 10.05
C ALA A 159 -3.71 24.11 10.05
N PHE A 160 -4.92 23.65 10.42
CA PHE A 160 -5.27 22.24 10.38
C PHE A 160 -5.15 21.64 8.98
N ASN A 161 -5.71 22.31 7.97
CA ASN A 161 -5.69 21.83 6.59
C ASN A 161 -4.25 21.77 6.04
N ASN A 162 -3.40 22.73 6.37
CA ASN A 162 -1.99 22.72 5.96
C ASN A 162 -1.24 21.52 6.55
N ILE A 163 -1.50 21.17 7.82
CA ILE A 163 -0.90 19.99 8.46
C ILE A 163 -1.39 18.70 7.80
N VAL A 164 -2.68 18.63 7.46
CA VAL A 164 -3.23 17.49 6.72
C VAL A 164 -2.58 17.39 5.34
N GLU A 165 -2.44 18.48 4.60
CA GLU A 165 -1.81 18.50 3.28
C GLU A 165 -0.33 18.10 3.34
N GLU A 166 0.41 18.58 4.35
CA GLU A 166 1.78 18.14 4.60
C GLU A 166 1.83 16.64 4.88
N GLY A 167 0.95 16.14 5.75
CA GLY A 167 0.85 14.72 6.07
C GLY A 167 0.52 13.86 4.85
N GLU A 168 -0.35 14.35 3.97
CA GLU A 168 -0.70 13.69 2.73
C GLU A 168 0.49 13.56 1.78
N SER A 169 1.39 14.55 1.78
CA SER A 169 2.61 14.56 0.94
C SER A 169 3.62 13.47 1.33
N TYR A 170 3.58 12.97 2.58
CA TYR A 170 4.42 11.87 3.05
C TYR A 170 3.95 10.49 2.57
N PHE A 171 2.73 10.38 2.08
CA PHE A 171 2.26 9.09 1.57
C PHE A 171 2.88 8.76 0.23
N GLU A 172 3.75 7.75 0.22
CA GLU A 172 4.32 7.22 -1.02
C GLU A 172 3.22 6.72 -1.96
N ASP A 173 3.45 6.84 -3.27
CA ASP A 173 2.57 6.28 -4.29
C ASP A 173 2.58 4.75 -4.22
N TYR A 174 1.63 4.23 -3.45
CA TYR A 174 1.42 2.81 -3.22
C TYR A 174 1.22 2.03 -4.52
N THR A 175 0.66 2.66 -5.56
CA THR A 175 0.46 2.03 -6.87
C THR A 175 1.80 1.77 -7.55
N LEU A 176 2.67 2.79 -7.56
CA LEU A 176 4.00 2.71 -8.15
C LEU A 176 4.85 1.66 -7.41
N HIS A 177 4.80 1.66 -6.08
CA HIS A 177 5.56 0.71 -5.26
C HIS A 177 5.18 -0.74 -5.56
N ARG A 178 3.87 -1.05 -5.63
CA ARG A 178 3.38 -2.41 -5.97
C ARG A 178 3.74 -2.85 -7.38
N ILE A 179 3.74 -1.91 -8.33
CA ILE A 179 4.21 -2.19 -9.70
C ILE A 179 5.70 -2.58 -9.65
N PHE A 180 6.52 -1.83 -8.93
CA PHE A 180 7.95 -2.15 -8.76
C PHE A 180 8.17 -3.50 -8.07
N GLU A 181 7.45 -3.81 -7.00
CA GLU A 181 7.50 -5.10 -6.32
C GLU A 181 7.11 -6.25 -7.26
N GLY A 182 6.01 -6.08 -8.01
CA GLY A 182 5.57 -7.06 -9.01
C GLY A 182 6.60 -7.28 -10.11
N PHE A 183 7.30 -6.24 -10.55
CA PHE A 183 8.45 -6.39 -11.45
C PHE A 183 9.64 -7.09 -10.77
N GLY A 184 9.92 -6.81 -9.50
CA GLY A 184 10.94 -7.51 -8.72
C GLY A 184 10.67 -9.01 -8.65
N LEU A 185 9.44 -9.40 -8.31
CA LEU A 185 8.99 -10.80 -8.33
C LEU A 185 9.12 -11.42 -9.72
N PHE A 186 8.76 -10.68 -10.77
CA PHE A 186 8.92 -11.14 -12.15
C PHE A 186 10.38 -11.48 -12.46
N PHE A 187 11.34 -10.62 -12.09
CA PHE A 187 12.75 -10.92 -12.30
C PHE A 187 13.23 -12.10 -11.47
N ILE A 188 12.74 -12.27 -10.23
CA ILE A 188 13.06 -13.43 -9.39
C ILE A 188 12.62 -14.74 -10.05
N PHE A 189 11.43 -14.78 -10.66
CA PHE A 189 10.93 -15.98 -11.33
C PHE A 189 11.50 -16.18 -12.74
N ALA A 190 11.68 -15.10 -13.51
CA ALA A 190 12.10 -15.17 -14.90
C ALA A 190 13.62 -15.37 -15.07
N THR A 191 14.44 -14.78 -14.18
CA THR A 191 15.92 -14.83 -14.30
C THR A 191 16.47 -16.25 -14.23
N PRO A 192 16.07 -17.10 -13.26
CA PRO A 192 16.55 -18.49 -13.23
C PRO A 192 16.18 -19.26 -14.50
N TYR A 193 14.94 -19.10 -14.98
CA TYR A 193 14.49 -19.75 -16.23
C TYR A 193 15.37 -19.33 -17.43
N LEU A 194 15.64 -18.03 -17.58
CA LEU A 194 16.48 -17.52 -18.66
C LEU A 194 17.94 -18.00 -18.54
N ILE A 195 18.50 -18.04 -17.33
CA ILE A 195 19.86 -18.56 -17.09
C ILE A 195 19.94 -20.05 -17.43
N PHE A 196 18.99 -20.86 -16.95
CA PHE A 196 18.96 -22.30 -17.26
C PHE A 196 18.76 -22.55 -18.75
N SER A 197 17.83 -21.82 -19.38
CA SER A 197 17.58 -21.89 -20.82
C SER A 197 18.84 -21.52 -21.64
N TRP A 198 19.54 -20.46 -21.24
CA TRP A 198 20.80 -20.05 -21.86
C TRP A 198 21.92 -21.08 -21.65
N LEU A 199 22.07 -21.62 -20.43
CA LEU A 199 23.05 -22.68 -20.14
C LEU A 199 22.80 -23.93 -20.96
N VAL A 200 21.55 -24.39 -21.07
CA VAL A 200 21.19 -25.55 -21.90
C VAL A 200 21.51 -25.27 -23.37
N HIS A 201 21.16 -24.08 -23.87
CA HIS A 201 21.51 -23.69 -25.24
C HIS A 201 23.03 -23.64 -25.46
N PHE A 202 23.79 -23.07 -24.52
CA PHE A 202 25.23 -22.95 -24.60
C PHE A 202 25.94 -24.32 -24.53
N VAL A 203 25.52 -25.19 -23.60
CA VAL A 203 26.10 -26.54 -23.45
C VAL A 203 25.80 -27.42 -24.67
N ILE A 204 24.58 -27.38 -25.21
CA ILE A 204 24.18 -28.26 -26.32
C ILE A 204 24.68 -27.72 -27.66
N TYR A 205 24.49 -26.44 -27.96
CA TYR A 205 24.84 -25.86 -29.26
C TYR A 205 26.28 -25.33 -29.31
N GLY A 206 26.82 -24.80 -28.21
CA GLY A 206 28.21 -24.37 -28.12
C GLY A 206 29.20 -25.54 -28.19
N ALA A 207 28.86 -26.69 -27.59
CA ALA A 207 29.65 -27.92 -27.73
C ALA A 207 29.64 -28.46 -29.18
N ARG A 208 28.53 -28.28 -29.91
CA ARG A 208 28.40 -28.71 -31.32
C ARG A 208 29.39 -27.96 -32.23
N ILE A 209 29.50 -26.65 -32.08
CA ILE A 209 30.43 -25.80 -32.87
C ILE A 209 31.89 -26.15 -32.57
N SER A 210 32.23 -26.48 -31.32
CA SER A 210 33.58 -26.96 -30.98
C SER A 210 33.88 -28.34 -31.56
N SER A 211 32.88 -29.21 -31.73
CA SER A 211 33.07 -30.56 -32.28
C SER A 211 33.24 -30.56 -33.80
N GLU A 212 32.60 -29.61 -34.51
CA GLU A 212 32.78 -29.45 -35.96
C GLU A 212 34.11 -28.77 -36.30
N LYS A 213 34.57 -27.79 -35.51
CA LYS A 213 35.92 -27.20 -35.67
C LYS A 213 37.06 -28.16 -35.31
N LYS A 214 36.79 -29.18 -34.49
CA LYS A 214 37.76 -30.23 -34.12
C LYS A 214 37.79 -31.43 -35.07
N ARG A 215 37.18 -31.33 -36.25
CA ARG A 215 37.60 -32.18 -37.39
C ARG A 215 38.58 -31.40 -38.28
N PRO A 216 39.84 -31.18 -37.87
CA PRO A 216 40.86 -30.90 -38.86
C PRO A 216 41.15 -32.23 -39.56
N TYR A 217 40.84 -32.25 -40.85
CA TYR A 217 41.30 -33.21 -41.86
C TYR A 217 40.69 -34.61 -41.79
N GLN A 218 40.12 -35.06 -42.91
CA GLN A 218 40.48 -36.30 -43.62
C GLN A 218 39.55 -36.52 -44.81
#